data_AF-B6TWB7-F1
#
_entry.id   AF-B6TWB7-F1
#
_cell.length_a   1.000
_cell.length_b   1.000
_cell.length_c   1.000
_cell.angle_alpha   90.00
_cell.angle_beta   90.00
_cell.angle_gamma   90.00
#
_symmetry.space_group_name_H-M   'P 1'
#
loop_
_entity.id
_entity.type
_entity.pdbx_description
1 polymer ?
#
loop_
_entity_poly.entity_id
_entity_poly.type
_entity_poly.pdbx_seq_one_letter_code
_entity_poly.pdbx_strand_id
1 'polypeptide(L)'
;MPDEDEFDHFYRVVAKKTDMLLSCHLPKPLAVSEEENAVQEKFKEMANECIDLLVDAMRRIPAEKRRPLFSVFGELYPVFESVRWTAEGGCAKWWMALQIMEKLEIVRKMVSSACGGTPLDRGTVFARKVDLTGVDGQALAGHGLGSNLSVVIFVLLHNVFSNVKSDIDGMVSASTPY
;
A
#
# COMPACT_ATOMS: atom_id res chain seq x y z
N MET A 1 14.87 11.84 23.32
CA MET A 1 15.71 10.63 23.37
C MET A 1 16.61 10.66 22.14
N PRO A 2 17.93 10.43 22.24
CA PRO A 2 18.85 10.80 21.17
C PRO A 2 19.12 9.73 20.10
N ASP A 3 18.52 8.53 20.20
CA ASP A 3 18.86 7.40 19.32
C ASP A 3 17.68 6.89 18.48
N GLU A 4 16.68 7.73 18.27
CA GLU A 4 15.54 7.35 17.44
C GLU A 4 15.86 7.63 15.97
N ASP A 5 15.81 6.59 15.12
CA ASP A 5 15.97 6.74 13.68
C ASP A 5 14.93 7.75 13.14
N GLU A 6 15.40 8.74 12.35
CA GLU A 6 14.56 9.82 11.82
C GLU A 6 13.33 9.26 11.08
N PHE A 7 13.49 8.13 10.39
CA PHE A 7 12.39 7.47 9.70
C PHE A 7 11.40 6.84 10.67
N ASP A 8 11.85 6.17 11.73
CA ASP A 8 10.91 5.58 12.71
C ASP A 8 10.08 6.67 13.42
N HIS A 9 10.68 7.83 13.69
CA HIS A 9 9.93 8.99 14.21
C HIS A 9 8.87 9.45 13.23
N PHE A 10 9.28 9.69 11.98
CA PHE A 10 8.40 10.12 10.90
C PHE A 10 7.26 9.12 10.68
N TYR A 11 7.58 7.82 10.63
CA TYR A 11 6.62 6.74 10.47
C TYR A 11 5.55 6.77 11.56
N ARG A 12 5.94 6.89 12.84
CA ARG A 12 4.96 6.96 13.94
C ARG A 12 4.05 8.19 13.85
N VAL A 13 4.57 9.33 13.41
CA VAL A 13 3.77 10.54 13.19
C VAL A 13 2.76 10.33 12.06
N VAL A 14 3.17 9.72 10.95
CA VAL A 14 2.28 9.40 9.83
C VAL A 14 1.22 8.39 10.26
N ALA A 15 1.62 7.29 10.89
CA ALA A 15 0.71 6.25 11.36
C ALA A 15 -0.37 6.81 12.29
N LYS A 16 0.02 7.64 13.27
CA LYS A 16 -0.92 8.30 14.18
C LYS A 16 -1.88 9.24 13.43
N LYS A 17 -1.40 10.01 12.46
CA LYS A 17 -2.26 10.90 11.67
C LYS A 17 -3.25 10.11 10.81
N THR A 18 -2.80 9.02 10.20
CA THR A 18 -3.65 8.13 9.42
C THR A 18 -4.75 7.51 10.27
N ASP A 19 -4.40 6.97 11.44
CA ASP A 19 -5.36 6.39 12.39
C ASP A 19 -6.45 7.40 12.80
N MET A 20 -6.04 8.65 13.11
CA MET A 20 -6.99 9.73 13.41
C MET A 20 -7.92 10.05 12.23
N LEU A 21 -7.42 10.01 10.99
CA LEU A 21 -8.23 10.26 9.79
C LEU A 21 -9.24 9.14 9.55
N LEU A 22 -8.81 7.88 9.68
CA LEU A 22 -9.65 6.70 9.43
C LEU A 22 -10.74 6.53 10.51
N SER A 23 -10.40 6.84 11.77
CA SER A 23 -11.34 6.80 12.90
C SER A 23 -12.54 7.75 12.73
N CYS A 24 -12.39 8.82 11.94
CA CYS A 24 -13.48 9.75 11.66
C CYS A 24 -14.51 9.22 10.64
N HIS A 25 -14.23 8.10 9.95
CA HIS A 25 -14.97 7.63 8.78
C HIS A 25 -15.32 6.14 8.91
N LEU A 26 -16.27 5.80 9.80
CA LEU A 26 -16.74 4.42 9.98
C LEU A 26 -18.11 4.21 9.31
N PRO A 27 -18.22 3.39 8.26
CA PRO A 27 -19.48 2.75 7.90
C PRO A 27 -19.78 1.60 8.89
N LYS A 28 -21.06 1.35 9.18
CA LYS A 28 -21.47 0.17 9.98
C LYS A 28 -20.99 -1.12 9.31
N PRO A 29 -20.52 -2.13 10.09
CA PRO A 29 -20.27 -3.46 9.56
C PRO A 29 -21.55 -3.99 8.91
N LEU A 30 -21.47 -4.38 7.65
CA LEU A 30 -22.54 -5.14 7.01
C LEU A 30 -22.48 -6.57 7.54
N ALA A 31 -23.62 -7.26 7.65
CA ALA A 31 -23.58 -8.70 7.87
C ALA A 31 -22.94 -9.34 6.64
N VAL A 32 -21.75 -9.92 6.82
CA VAL A 32 -20.91 -10.45 5.75
C VAL A 32 -21.01 -11.98 5.76
N SER A 33 -21.24 -12.61 4.60
CA SER A 33 -21.21 -14.07 4.46
C SER A 33 -19.81 -14.65 4.74
N GLU A 34 -19.68 -15.96 4.99
CA GLU A 34 -18.36 -16.59 5.21
C GLU A 34 -17.39 -16.39 4.04
N GLU A 35 -17.89 -16.45 2.80
CA GLU A 35 -17.09 -16.20 1.59
C GLU A 35 -16.61 -14.75 1.53
N GLU A 36 -17.51 -13.80 1.80
CA GLU A 36 -17.12 -12.40 1.82
C GLU A 36 -16.15 -12.11 2.99
N ASN A 37 -16.30 -12.74 4.15
CA ASN A 37 -15.34 -12.63 5.26
C ASN A 37 -13.95 -13.12 4.84
N ALA A 38 -13.85 -14.24 4.14
CA ALA A 38 -12.57 -14.73 3.61
C ALA A 38 -11.93 -13.73 2.62
N VAL A 39 -12.75 -13.00 1.85
CA VAL A 39 -12.27 -11.92 0.97
C VAL A 39 -11.75 -10.73 1.78
N GLN A 40 -12.46 -10.32 2.84
CA GLN A 40 -12.00 -9.25 3.72
C GLN A 40 -10.67 -9.60 4.38
N GLU A 41 -10.54 -10.83 4.90
CA GLU A 41 -9.30 -11.31 5.51
C GLU A 41 -8.14 -11.28 4.52
N LYS A 42 -8.33 -11.71 3.28
CA LYS A 42 -7.29 -11.63 2.25
C LYS A 42 -6.88 -10.19 1.92
N PHE A 43 -7.82 -9.25 1.87
CA PHE A 43 -7.47 -7.83 1.69
C PHE A 43 -6.68 -7.28 2.86
N LYS A 44 -7.04 -7.66 4.09
CA LYS A 44 -6.33 -7.26 5.31
C LYS A 44 -4.90 -7.81 5.32
N GLU A 45 -4.73 -9.10 5.03
CA GLU A 45 -3.42 -9.75 4.93
C GLU A 45 -2.54 -9.06 3.89
N MET A 46 -3.04 -8.87 2.67
CA MET A 46 -2.29 -8.20 1.61
C MET A 46 -1.93 -6.75 1.95
N ALA A 47 -2.83 -6.02 2.59
CA ALA A 47 -2.56 -4.64 3.02
C ALA A 47 -1.44 -4.59 4.07
N ASN A 48 -1.44 -5.52 5.04
CA ASN A 48 -0.36 -5.66 6.01
C ASN A 48 0.98 -5.98 5.33
N GLU A 49 0.99 -6.95 4.41
CA GLU A 49 2.20 -7.29 3.67
C GLU A 49 2.77 -6.11 2.87
N CYS A 50 1.89 -5.28 2.29
CA CYS A 50 2.28 -4.05 1.60
C CYS A 50 2.85 -2.99 2.54
N ILE A 51 2.27 -2.83 3.73
CA ILE A 51 2.79 -1.93 4.78
C ILE A 51 4.18 -2.39 5.22
N ASP A 52 4.33 -3.68 5.52
CA ASP A 52 5.59 -4.27 5.96
C ASP A 52 6.66 -4.10 4.88
N LEU A 53 6.34 -4.39 3.61
CA LEU A 53 7.25 -4.20 2.49
C LEU A 53 7.67 -2.73 2.34
N LEU A 54 6.73 -1.79 2.44
CA LEU A 54 7.02 -0.36 2.31
C LEU A 54 7.92 0.15 3.45
N VAL A 55 7.61 -0.22 4.69
CA VAL A 55 8.38 0.17 5.89
C VAL A 55 9.76 -0.45 5.87
N ASP A 56 9.86 -1.74 5.57
CA ASP A 56 11.12 -2.47 5.46
C ASP A 56 12.01 -1.90 4.33
N ALA A 57 11.43 -1.60 3.16
CA ALA A 57 12.16 -0.96 2.07
C ALA A 57 12.76 0.40 2.48
N MET A 58 11.99 1.23 3.20
CA MET A 58 12.50 2.50 3.71
C MET A 58 13.65 2.32 4.71
N ARG A 59 13.56 1.33 5.60
CA ARG A 59 14.63 1.03 6.57
C ARG A 59 15.90 0.53 5.90
N ARG A 60 15.78 -0.24 4.82
CA ARG A 60 16.92 -0.76 4.06
C ARG A 60 17.61 0.27 3.17
N ILE A 61 16.95 1.37 2.82
CA ILE A 61 17.58 2.50 2.11
C ILE A 61 18.54 3.23 3.06
N PRO A 62 19.75 3.67 2.64
CA PRO A 62 20.63 4.48 3.47
C PRO A 62 19.98 5.79 3.94
N ALA A 63 20.24 6.22 5.18
CA ALA A 63 19.57 7.35 5.81
C ALA A 63 19.64 8.64 4.97
N GLU A 64 20.78 8.89 4.31
CA GLU A 64 21.03 10.06 3.46
C GLU A 64 20.08 10.12 2.25
N LYS A 65 19.60 8.96 1.80
CA LYS A 65 18.69 8.81 0.66
C LYS A 65 17.22 8.64 1.05
N ARG A 66 16.91 8.41 2.33
CA ARG A 66 15.53 8.23 2.82
C ARG A 66 14.76 9.54 2.85
N ARG A 67 15.37 10.63 3.32
CA ARG A 67 14.69 11.91 3.58
C ARG A 67 13.92 12.47 2.39
N PRO A 68 14.46 12.44 1.15
CA PRO A 68 13.71 12.88 -0.02
C PRO A 68 12.45 12.04 -0.29
N LEU A 69 12.37 10.80 0.21
CA LEU A 69 11.28 9.85 -0.02
C LEU A 69 10.16 9.95 1.03
N PHE A 70 10.35 10.70 2.12
CA PHE A 70 9.35 10.82 3.19
C PHE A 70 7.99 11.29 2.68
N SER A 71 7.98 12.24 1.73
CA SER A 71 6.72 12.71 1.12
C SER A 71 6.01 11.61 0.33
N VAL A 72 6.76 10.70 -0.30
CA VAL A 72 6.21 9.59 -1.08
C VAL A 72 5.67 8.52 -0.13
N PHE A 73 6.47 8.16 0.89
CA PHE A 73 6.04 7.25 1.95
C PHE A 73 4.76 7.74 2.64
N GLY A 74 4.71 9.03 2.97
CA GLY A 74 3.56 9.67 3.61
C GLY A 74 2.27 9.65 2.79
N GLU A 75 2.35 9.43 1.48
CA GLU A 75 1.16 9.20 0.62
C GLU A 75 0.85 7.72 0.41
N LEU A 76 1.86 6.85 0.39
CA LEU A 76 1.66 5.41 0.17
C LEU A 76 1.12 4.71 1.41
N TYR A 77 1.69 5.00 2.58
CA TYR A 77 1.30 4.35 3.83
C TYR A 77 -0.20 4.49 4.13
N PRO A 78 -0.80 5.69 4.07
CA PRO A 78 -2.23 5.85 4.34
C PRO A 78 -3.15 5.06 3.40
N VAL A 79 -2.71 4.78 2.17
CA VAL A 79 -3.52 4.00 1.21
C VAL A 79 -3.60 2.54 1.64
N PHE A 80 -2.47 1.91 1.98
CA PHE A 80 -2.49 0.53 2.46
C PHE A 80 -3.21 0.41 3.80
N GLU A 81 -2.99 1.36 4.71
CA GLU A 81 -3.69 1.41 6.00
C GLU A 81 -5.21 1.56 5.83
N SER A 82 -5.65 2.39 4.87
CA SER A 82 -7.07 2.54 4.54
C SER A 82 -7.69 1.23 4.04
N VAL A 83 -6.96 0.47 3.21
CA VAL A 83 -7.43 -0.86 2.78
C VAL A 83 -7.54 -1.81 3.98
N ARG A 84 -6.52 -1.87 4.84
CA ARG A 84 -6.53 -2.71 6.05
C ARG A 84 -7.73 -2.36 6.93
N TRP A 85 -7.90 -1.08 7.25
CA TRP A 85 -8.99 -0.57 8.07
C TRP A 85 -10.37 -0.87 7.47
N THR A 86 -10.51 -0.68 6.16
CA THR A 86 -11.78 -0.96 5.46
C THR A 86 -12.09 -2.46 5.46
N ALA A 87 -11.07 -3.31 5.32
CA ALA A 87 -11.20 -4.75 5.40
C ALA A 87 -11.57 -5.24 6.80
N GLU A 88 -10.94 -4.69 7.85
CA GLU A 88 -11.29 -4.96 9.25
C GLU A 88 -12.76 -4.60 9.57
N GLY A 89 -13.29 -3.55 8.93
CA GLY A 89 -14.70 -3.16 9.01
C GLY A 89 -15.65 -3.99 8.13
N GLY A 90 -15.16 -4.98 7.38
CA GLY A 90 -15.96 -5.80 6.48
C GLY A 90 -16.44 -5.06 5.22
N CYS A 91 -15.78 -3.97 4.85
CA CYS A 91 -16.24 -3.03 3.83
C CYS A 91 -15.35 -2.97 2.59
N ALA A 92 -14.25 -3.74 2.54
CA ALA A 92 -13.31 -3.69 1.43
C ALA A 92 -13.99 -4.09 0.12
N LYS A 93 -13.60 -3.41 -0.95
CA LYS A 93 -14.19 -3.55 -2.28
C LYS A 93 -13.14 -3.99 -3.29
N TRP A 94 -13.57 -4.70 -4.33
CA TRP A 94 -12.68 -5.23 -5.37
C TRP A 94 -11.79 -4.19 -6.03
N TRP A 95 -12.27 -2.96 -6.21
CA TRP A 95 -11.47 -1.87 -6.78
C TRP A 95 -10.24 -1.52 -5.92
N MET A 96 -10.24 -1.84 -4.62
CA MET A 96 -9.09 -1.61 -3.74
C MET A 96 -7.88 -2.46 -4.17
N ALA A 97 -8.08 -3.61 -4.84
CA ALA A 97 -6.99 -4.39 -5.41
C ALA A 97 -6.22 -3.60 -6.48
N LEU A 98 -6.91 -2.79 -7.30
CA LEU A 98 -6.27 -1.91 -8.28
C LEU A 98 -5.42 -0.84 -7.59
N GLN A 99 -5.92 -0.28 -6.49
CA GLN A 99 -5.15 0.70 -5.70
C GLN A 99 -3.87 0.07 -5.14
N ILE A 100 -3.94 -1.14 -4.58
CA ILE A 100 -2.77 -1.85 -4.07
C ILE A 100 -1.74 -2.06 -5.17
N MET A 101 -2.14 -2.63 -6.32
CA MET A 101 -1.22 -2.89 -7.44
C MET A 101 -0.56 -1.60 -7.95
N GLU A 102 -1.34 -0.53 -8.07
CA GLU A 102 -0.81 0.76 -8.51
C GLU A 102 0.19 1.34 -7.50
N LYS A 103 -0.11 1.25 -6.20
CA LYS A 103 0.77 1.77 -5.15
C LYS A 103 2.04 0.93 -5.02
N LEU A 104 1.97 -0.39 -5.19
CA LEU A 104 3.15 -1.27 -5.24
C LEU A 104 4.13 -0.87 -6.35
N GLU A 105 3.63 -0.47 -7.52
CA GLU A 105 4.50 0.05 -8.59
C GLU A 105 5.19 1.37 -8.19
N ILE A 106 4.52 2.22 -7.42
CA ILE A 106 5.14 3.44 -6.87
C ILE A 106 6.18 3.07 -5.81
N VAL A 107 5.94 2.05 -4.96
CA VAL A 107 6.96 1.53 -4.03
C VAL A 107 8.21 1.09 -4.80
N ARG A 108 8.04 0.28 -5.85
CA ARG A 108 9.14 -0.17 -6.73
C ARG A 108 9.95 1.02 -7.25
N LYS A 109 9.28 2.04 -7.82
CA LYS A 109 9.95 3.23 -8.36
C LYS A 109 10.62 4.09 -7.28
N MET A 110 10.00 4.19 -6.11
CA MET A 110 10.56 4.88 -4.94
C MET A 110 11.90 4.27 -4.55
N VAL A 111 11.94 2.94 -4.38
CA VAL A 111 13.18 2.21 -4.06
C VAL A 111 14.20 2.33 -5.18
N SER A 112 13.77 2.14 -6.44
CA SER A 112 14.65 2.28 -7.61
C SER A 112 15.37 3.63 -7.64
N SER A 113 14.63 4.72 -7.38
CA SER A 113 15.21 6.07 -7.34
C SER A 113 16.27 6.25 -6.24
N ALA A 114 16.13 5.55 -5.11
CA ALA A 114 17.11 5.56 -4.02
C ALA A 114 18.35 4.72 -4.36
N CYS A 115 18.16 3.63 -5.12
CA CYS A 115 19.20 2.69 -5.51
C CYS A 115 19.95 3.09 -6.80
N GLY A 116 19.82 4.35 -7.26
CA GLY A 116 20.53 4.87 -8.44
C GLY A 116 19.80 4.66 -9.78
N GLY A 117 18.54 4.21 -9.74
CA GLY A 117 17.64 4.20 -10.88
C GLY A 117 17.08 5.58 -11.23
N THR A 118 16.12 5.61 -12.15
CA THR A 118 15.49 6.86 -12.63
C THR A 118 14.87 7.64 -11.47
N PRO A 119 15.13 8.97 -11.37
CA PRO A 119 14.49 9.81 -10.36
C PRO A 119 12.97 9.69 -10.43
N LEU A 120 12.34 9.51 -9.26
CA LEU A 120 10.89 9.45 -9.16
C LEU A 120 10.28 10.82 -9.47
N ASP A 121 9.46 10.91 -10.53
CA ASP A 121 8.66 12.09 -10.80
C ASP A 121 7.51 12.18 -9.79
N ARG A 122 7.72 13.01 -8.77
CA ARG A 122 6.77 13.19 -7.68
C ARG A 122 5.47 13.85 -8.16
N GLY A 123 5.51 14.67 -9.21
CA GLY A 123 4.33 15.32 -9.77
C GLY A 123 3.29 14.29 -10.24
N THR A 124 3.74 13.23 -10.92
CA THR A 124 2.85 12.14 -11.36
C THR A 124 2.32 11.27 -10.22
N VAL A 125 3.11 11.09 -9.15
CA VAL A 125 2.69 10.37 -7.94
C VAL A 125 1.53 11.10 -7.25
N PHE A 126 1.61 12.43 -7.16
CA PHE A 126 0.57 13.26 -6.54
C PHE A 126 -0.63 13.52 -7.47
N ALA A 127 -0.47 13.51 -8.80
CA ALA A 127 -1.57 13.72 -9.76
C ALA A 127 -2.58 12.56 -9.77
N ARG A 128 -2.12 11.31 -9.63
CA ARG A 128 -2.98 10.10 -9.54
C ARG A 128 -3.91 10.06 -8.33
N LYS A 129 -3.75 11.00 -7.39
CA LYS A 129 -4.65 11.21 -6.23
C LYS A 129 -6.04 11.65 -6.65
N VAL A 130 -6.17 12.39 -7.75
CA VAL A 130 -7.44 12.98 -8.20
C VAL A 130 -8.31 11.95 -8.93
N ASP A 131 -7.71 11.09 -9.76
CA ASP A 131 -8.45 10.15 -10.59
C ASP A 131 -9.13 9.02 -9.78
N LEU A 132 -8.51 8.58 -8.68
CA LEU A 132 -9.06 7.50 -7.85
C LEU A 132 -10.28 7.91 -7.02
N THR A 133 -10.49 9.21 -6.79
CA THR A 133 -11.73 9.72 -6.16
C THR A 133 -12.90 9.81 -7.13
N GLY A 134 -12.64 9.68 -8.45
CA GLY A 134 -13.64 9.79 -9.51
C GLY A 134 -14.02 8.46 -10.18
N VAL A 135 -13.45 7.33 -9.75
CA VAL A 135 -13.89 6.02 -10.26
C VAL A 135 -15.24 5.70 -9.63
N ASP A 136 -16.31 5.94 -10.38
CA ASP A 136 -17.67 5.54 -10.03
C ASP A 136 -17.68 4.05 -9.66
N GLY A 137 -17.71 3.79 -8.35
CA GLY A 137 -17.75 2.45 -7.77
C GLY A 137 -19.01 1.66 -8.12
N GLN A 138 -19.92 2.23 -8.90
CA GLN A 138 -21.15 1.58 -9.38
C GLN A 138 -20.89 0.48 -10.41
N ALA A 139 -19.77 0.50 -11.16
CA ALA A 139 -19.49 -0.55 -12.14
C ALA A 139 -19.07 -1.91 -11.53
N LEU A 140 -18.64 -1.92 -10.26
CA LEU A 140 -18.22 -3.14 -9.54
C LEU A 140 -19.08 -3.45 -8.30
N ALA A 141 -20.08 -2.62 -8.00
CA ALA A 141 -21.00 -2.79 -6.87
C ALA A 141 -22.15 -3.78 -7.15
N GLY A 142 -22.26 -4.29 -8.38
CA GLY A 142 -23.29 -5.23 -8.77
C GLY A 142 -22.94 -6.65 -8.32
N HIS A 143 -23.68 -7.13 -7.32
CA HIS A 143 -24.02 -8.54 -7.05
C HIS A 143 -22.92 -9.60 -7.26
N GLY A 144 -22.42 -10.17 -6.15
CA GLY A 144 -21.93 -11.55 -6.11
C GLY A 144 -21.02 -11.94 -7.27
N LEU A 145 -19.86 -11.30 -7.40
CA LEU A 145 -18.83 -11.72 -8.33
C LEU A 145 -18.34 -13.11 -7.88
N GLY A 146 -18.83 -14.14 -8.57
CA GLY A 146 -18.61 -15.54 -8.22
C GLY A 146 -17.14 -15.90 -8.00
N SER A 147 -16.92 -16.88 -7.14
CA SER A 147 -15.63 -17.32 -6.56
C SER A 147 -14.42 -17.38 -7.52
N ASN A 148 -14.62 -17.49 -8.82
CA ASN A 148 -13.55 -17.49 -9.81
C ASN A 148 -12.89 -16.11 -10.01
N LEU A 149 -13.65 -15.00 -9.95
CA LEU A 149 -13.06 -13.67 -10.16
C LEU A 149 -12.21 -13.23 -8.97
N SER A 150 -12.68 -13.52 -7.74
CA SER A 150 -11.93 -13.23 -6.52
C SER A 150 -10.59 -13.96 -6.52
N VAL A 151 -10.57 -15.24 -6.90
CA VAL A 151 -9.35 -16.03 -7.05
C VAL A 151 -8.41 -15.40 -8.07
N VAL A 152 -8.89 -15.03 -9.26
CA VAL A 152 -8.06 -14.40 -10.30
C VAL A 152 -7.46 -13.08 -9.81
N ILE A 153 -8.25 -12.22 -9.16
CA ILE A 153 -7.77 -10.93 -8.63
C ILE A 153 -6.68 -11.15 -7.59
N PHE A 154 -6.88 -12.05 -6.63
CA PHE A 154 -5.87 -12.30 -5.59
C PHE A 154 -4.61 -12.98 -6.13
N VAL A 155 -4.72 -13.85 -7.14
CA VAL A 155 -3.55 -14.43 -7.83
C VAL A 155 -2.75 -13.34 -8.54
N LEU A 156 -3.42 -12.44 -9.27
CA LEU A 156 -2.77 -11.30 -9.92
C LEU A 156 -2.09 -10.38 -8.89
N LEU A 157 -2.80 -10.06 -7.81
CA LEU A 157 -2.30 -9.21 -6.74
C LEU A 157 -1.06 -9.80 -6.07
N HIS A 158 -1.09 -11.08 -5.73
CA HIS A 158 0.04 -11.80 -5.15
C HIS A 158 1.24 -11.87 -6.11
N ASN A 159 1.00 -12.07 -7.42
CA ASN A 159 2.05 -12.06 -8.43
C ASN A 159 2.70 -10.67 -8.55
N VAL A 160 1.91 -9.60 -8.57
CA VAL A 160 2.43 -8.23 -8.59
C VAL A 160 3.25 -7.95 -7.32
N PHE A 161 2.71 -8.28 -6.15
CA PHE A 161 3.42 -8.13 -4.88
C PHE A 161 4.74 -8.89 -4.87
N SER A 162 4.74 -10.17 -5.25
CA SER A 162 5.94 -11.02 -5.28
C SER A 162 7.01 -10.47 -6.21
N ASN A 163 6.62 -10.00 -7.40
CA ASN A 163 7.55 -9.38 -8.35
C ASN A 163 8.13 -8.08 -7.80
N VAL A 164 7.30 -7.20 -7.23
CA VAL A 164 7.75 -5.93 -6.64
C VAL A 164 8.70 -6.18 -5.47
N LYS A 165 8.38 -7.12 -4.59
CA LYS A 165 9.25 -7.52 -3.48
C LYS A 165 10.60 -8.04 -3.99
N SER A 166 10.59 -8.97 -4.95
CA SER A 166 11.80 -9.50 -5.57
C SER A 166 12.67 -8.40 -6.19
N ASP A 167 12.06 -7.44 -6.89
CA ASP A 167 12.80 -6.32 -7.48
C ASP A 167 13.42 -5.42 -6.41
N ILE A 168 12.68 -5.11 -5.35
CA ILE A 168 13.17 -4.32 -4.21
C ILE A 168 14.36 -5.01 -3.56
N ASP A 169 14.26 -6.31 -3.30
CA ASP A 169 15.32 -7.10 -2.70
C ASP A 169 16.58 -7.10 -3.60
N GLY A 170 16.41 -7.23 -4.92
CA GLY A 170 17.50 -7.12 -5.89
C GLY A 170 18.14 -5.73 -5.92
N MET A 171 17.35 -4.67 -5.94
CA MET A 171 17.84 -3.28 -5.97
C MET A 171 18.60 -2.90 -4.70
N VAL A 172 18.07 -3.25 -3.53
CA VAL A 172 18.73 -3.00 -2.25
C VAL A 172 20.05 -3.75 -2.16
N SER A 173 20.05 -5.04 -2.51
CA SER A 173 21.26 -5.89 -2.47
C SER A 173 22.36 -5.41 -3.42
N ALA A 174 21.99 -4.89 -4.61
CA ALA A 174 22.95 -4.35 -5.56
C ALA A 174 23.52 -2.97 -5.14
N SER A 175 22.78 -2.22 -4.30
CA SER A 175 23.12 -0.86 -3.91
C SER A 175 23.97 -0.74 -2.65
N THR A 176 24.22 -1.86 -1.95
CA THR A 176 25.08 -1.93 -0.76
C THR A 176 26.49 -2.35 -1.18
N PRO A 177 27.51 -1.48 -1.08
CA PRO A 177 28.89 -1.87 -1.37
C PRO A 177 29.40 -2.86 -0.30
N TYR A 178 30.04 -3.94 -0.75
CA TYR A 178 30.81 -4.87 0.08
C TYR A 178 32.04 -4.19 0.68
#